data_AF-A0A1H8IUI3-F1
#
_entry.id   AF-A0A1H8IUI3-F1
#
_cell.length_a   1.000
_cell.length_b   1.000
_cell.length_c   1.000
_cell.angle_alpha   90.00
_cell.angle_beta   90.00
_cell.angle_gamma   90.00
#
_symmetry.space_group_name_H-M   'P 1'
#
loop_
_entity.id
_entity.type
_entity.pdbx_description
1 polymer ?
#
loop_
_entity_poly.entity_id
_entity_poly.type
_entity_poly.pdbx_seq_one_letter_code
_entity_poly.pdbx_strand_id
1 'polypeptide(L)'
;MSFVDEVYSLYRDQLNDDEEDAVAIVLSILEEQSREDVMKLIEQMSDDEIIQMLGVYLVEMLKMKMVQDGKLPNWKQTVVPPKFH
;
A
#
# COMPACT_ATOMS: atom_id res chain seq x y z
N MET A 1 10.30 -7.70 7.76
CA MET A 1 10.70 -7.09 6.48
C MET A 1 11.63 -5.95 6.83
N SER A 2 12.89 -5.93 6.37
CA SER A 2 13.80 -4.84 6.77
C SER A 2 13.20 -3.44 6.54
N PHE A 3 12.53 -3.21 5.41
CA PHE A 3 11.93 -1.91 5.11
C PHE A 3 10.71 -1.56 5.98
N VAL A 4 9.77 -2.49 6.19
CA VAL A 4 8.62 -2.24 7.08
C VAL A 4 9.09 -2.04 8.53
N ASP A 5 10.08 -2.81 8.96
CA ASP A 5 10.66 -2.69 10.30
C ASP A 5 11.38 -1.33 10.47
N GLU A 6 12.06 -0.84 9.42
CA GLU A 6 12.67 0.49 9.37
C GLU A 6 11.64 1.62 9.39
N VAL A 7 10.61 1.56 8.54
CA VAL A 7 9.51 2.54 8.51
C VAL A 7 8.80 2.55 9.86
N TYR A 8 8.45 1.38 10.40
CA TYR A 8 7.84 1.29 11.71
C TYR A 8 8.73 1.88 12.80
N SER A 9 10.04 1.62 12.78
CA SER A 9 10.98 2.21 13.74
C SER A 9 11.06 3.73 13.66
N LEU A 10 10.97 4.32 12.47
CA LEU A 10 11.04 5.77 12.26
C LEU A 10 9.75 6.48 12.68
N TYR A 11 8.60 5.84 12.49
CA TYR A 11 7.29 6.45 12.67
C TYR A 11 6.50 5.90 13.87
N ARG A 12 7.07 5.01 14.70
CA ARG A 12 6.35 4.36 15.82
C ARG A 12 5.67 5.33 16.78
N ASP A 13 6.26 6.50 16.99
CA ASP A 13 5.75 7.51 17.92
C ASP A 13 4.66 8.39 17.28
N GLN A 14 4.49 8.29 15.95
CA GLN A 14 3.48 8.98 15.14
C GLN A 14 2.32 8.06 14.74
N LEU A 15 2.49 6.75 14.85
CA LEU A 15 1.43 5.75 14.71
C LEU A 15 0.59 5.74 16.00
N ASN A 16 -0.53 6.46 16.01
CA ASN A 16 -1.50 6.36 17.11
C ASN A 16 -2.36 5.08 16.95
N ASP A 17 -3.36 4.88 17.82
CA ASP A 17 -4.30 3.74 17.76
C ASP A 17 -5.24 3.76 16.52
N ASP A 18 -4.90 4.49 15.44
CA ASP A 18 -5.70 4.57 14.21
C ASP A 18 -4.93 4.00 12.99
N GLU A 19 -5.59 3.10 12.26
CA GLU A 19 -5.06 2.52 11.02
C GLU A 19 -4.86 3.58 9.92
N GLU A 20 -5.58 4.71 9.98
CA GLU A 20 -5.43 5.80 9.02
C GLU A 20 -4.03 6.46 9.07
N ASP A 21 -3.38 6.47 10.23
CA ASP A 21 -2.04 7.06 10.40
C ASP A 21 -0.99 6.26 9.61
N ALA A 22 -1.07 4.94 9.65
CA ALA A 22 -0.18 4.06 8.91
C ALA A 22 -0.32 4.25 7.39
N VAL A 23 -1.54 4.41 6.91
CA VAL A 23 -1.82 4.67 5.48
C VAL A 23 -1.25 6.01 5.06
N ALA A 24 -1.47 7.07 5.86
CA ALA A 24 -0.96 8.40 5.57
C ALA A 24 0.58 8.41 5.48
N ILE A 25 1.26 7.79 6.45
CA ILE A 25 2.73 7.69 6.48
C ILE A 25 3.25 6.99 5.23
N VAL A 26 2.69 5.81 4.89
CA VAL A 26 3.11 5.05 3.70
C VAL A 26 2.90 5.87 2.42
N LEU A 27 1.76 6.56 2.29
CA LEU A 27 1.50 7.41 1.13
C LEU A 27 2.51 8.55 1.02
N SER A 28 2.81 9.24 2.11
CA SER A 28 3.82 10.31 2.11
C SER A 28 5.23 9.80 1.75
N ILE A 29 5.62 8.62 2.24
CA ILE A 29 6.90 8.01 1.89
C ILE A 29 6.98 7.71 0.40
N LEU A 30 5.89 7.19 -0.20
CA LEU A 30 5.84 6.81 -1.61
C LEU A 30 5.65 7.99 -2.56
N GLU A 31 5.01 9.07 -2.13
CA GLU A 31 4.76 10.27 -2.95
C GLU A 31 6.07 10.94 -3.41
N GLU A 32 7.12 10.88 -2.58
CA GLU A 32 8.43 11.45 -2.89
C GLU A 32 9.34 10.52 -3.72
N GLN A 33 8.93 9.27 -3.96
CA GLN A 33 9.78 8.29 -4.65
C GLN A 33 9.61 8.33 -6.16
N SER A 34 10.74 8.22 -6.87
CA SER A 34 10.70 7.93 -8.30
C SER A 34 10.35 6.46 -8.54
N ARG A 35 9.90 6.12 -9.76
CA ARG A 35 9.68 4.72 -10.16
C ARG A 35 10.94 3.86 -9.96
N GLU A 36 12.12 4.43 -10.19
CA GLU A 36 13.39 3.71 -10.02
C GLU A 36 13.64 3.38 -8.55
N ASP A 37 13.33 4.30 -7.63
CA ASP A 37 13.56 4.10 -6.20
C ASP A 37 12.57 3.09 -5.61
N VAL A 38 11.30 3.13 -6.03
CA VAL A 38 10.33 2.08 -5.70
C VAL A 38 10.83 0.72 -6.20
N MET A 39 11.46 0.67 -7.38
CA MET A 39 11.96 -0.57 -7.93
C MET A 39 13.12 -1.14 -7.10
N LYS A 40 14.02 -0.29 -6.60
CA LYS A 40 15.09 -0.68 -5.68
C LYS A 40 14.55 -1.27 -4.38
N LEU A 41 13.46 -0.73 -3.85
CA LEU A 41 12.81 -1.27 -2.64
C LEU A 41 12.25 -2.67 -2.89
N ILE A 42 11.59 -2.88 -4.03
CA ILE A 42 11.04 -4.20 -4.39
C ILE A 42 12.14 -5.22 -4.65
N GLU A 43 13.27 -4.82 -5.24
CA GLU A 43 14.44 -5.70 -5.46
C GLU A 43 15.08 -6.19 -4.14
N GLN A 44 14.84 -5.50 -3.03
CA GLN A 44 15.30 -5.90 -1.70
C GLN A 44 14.33 -6.85 -0.97
N MET A 45 13.11 -7.01 -1.49
CA MET A 45 12.12 -7.94 -0.94
C MET A 45 12.45 -9.38 -1.32
N SER A 46 12.09 -10.32 -0.45
CA SER A 46 12.13 -11.75 -0.77
C SER A 46 11.03 -12.16 -1.76
N ASP A 47 11.18 -13.32 -2.39
CA ASP A 47 10.20 -13.84 -3.35
C ASP A 47 8.78 -13.95 -2.74
N ASP A 48 8.68 -14.42 -1.50
CA ASP A 48 7.40 -14.55 -0.79
C ASP A 48 6.71 -13.19 -0.60
N GLU A 49 7.51 -12.17 -0.31
CA GLU A 49 7.06 -10.81 -0.08
C GLU A 49 6.60 -10.15 -1.38
N ILE A 50 7.29 -10.39 -2.49
CA ILE A 50 6.87 -9.94 -3.83
C ILE A 50 5.54 -10.62 -4.22
N ILE A 51 5.41 -11.92 -3.97
CA ILE A 51 4.17 -12.67 -4.22
C ILE A 51 3.02 -12.12 -3.37
N GLN A 52 3.25 -11.84 -2.09
CA GLN A 52 2.26 -11.24 -1.20
C GLN A 52 1.84 -9.84 -1.67
N MET A 53 2.80 -8.97 -2.01
CA MET A 53 2.53 -7.63 -2.54
C MET A 53 1.66 -7.69 -3.80
N LEU A 54 2.05 -8.54 -4.76
CA LEU A 54 1.28 -8.72 -5.99
C LEU A 54 -0.11 -9.31 -5.71
N GLY A 55 -0.21 -10.26 -4.78
CA GLY A 55 -1.47 -10.85 -4.35
C GLY A 55 -2.45 -9.83 -3.79
N VAL A 56 -1.99 -8.97 -2.87
CA VAL A 56 -2.81 -7.89 -2.31
C VAL A 56 -3.28 -6.94 -3.41
N TYR A 57 -2.37 -6.48 -4.27
CA TYR A 57 -2.70 -5.62 -5.40
C TYR A 57 -3.79 -6.22 -6.30
N LEU A 58 -3.61 -7.48 -6.73
CA LEU A 58 -4.56 -8.16 -7.61
C LEU A 58 -5.93 -8.35 -6.95
N VAL A 59 -5.97 -8.68 -5.66
CA VAL A 59 -7.23 -8.80 -4.91
C VAL A 59 -7.97 -7.47 -4.85
N GLU A 60 -7.29 -6.37 -4.54
CA GLU A 60 -7.92 -5.05 -4.48
C GLU A 60 -8.45 -4.61 -5.86
N MET A 61 -7.67 -4.82 -6.93
CA MET A 61 -8.12 -4.53 -8.29
C MET A 61 -9.33 -5.38 -8.72
N LEU A 62 -9.38 -6.65 -8.31
CA LEU A 62 -10.55 -7.50 -8.56
C LEU A 62 -11.78 -7.04 -7.77
N LYS A 63 -11.63 -6.66 -6.50
CA LYS A 63 -12.72 -6.08 -5.70
C LYS A 63 -13.29 -4.83 -6.39
N MET A 64 -12.43 -3.93 -6.90
CA MET A 64 -12.88 -2.75 -7.63
C MET A 64 -13.71 -3.12 -8.88
N LYS A 65 -13.25 -4.10 -9.66
CA LYS A 65 -14.02 -4.60 -10.81
C LYS A 65 -15.36 -5.23 -10.40
N MET A 66 -15.37 -6.00 -9.32
CA MET A 66 -16.60 -6.61 -8.80
C MET A 66 -17.61 -5.56 -8.32
N VAL A 67 -17.15 -4.46 -7.73
CA VAL A 67 -17.99 -3.31 -7.37
C VAL A 67 -18.54 -2.62 -8.62
N GLN A 68 -17.71 -2.38 -9.65
CA GLN A 68 -18.17 -1.82 -10.94
C GLN A 68 -19.23 -2.70 -11.61
N ASP A 69 -19.09 -4.02 -11.50
CA ASP A 69 -20.06 -5.01 -11.97
C ASP A 69 -21.30 -5.14 -11.08
N GLY A 70 -21.37 -4.43 -9.95
CA GLY A 70 -22.47 -4.52 -8.97
C GLY A 70 -22.52 -5.83 -8.18
N LYS A 71 -21.46 -6.64 -8.22
CA LYS A 71 -21.35 -7.93 -7.50
C LYS A 71 -20.99 -7.76 -6.03
N LEU A 72 -20.43 -6.62 -5.65
CA LEU A 72 -20.15 -6.24 -4.27
C LEU A 72 -20.78 -4.88 -3.97
N PRO A 73 -21.26 -4.65 -2.72
CA PRO A 73 -21.65 -3.31 -2.30
C PRO A 73 -20.43 -2.37 -2.35
N ASN A 74 -20.66 -1.06 -2.50
CA ASN A 74 -19.62 -0.05 -2.35
C ASN A 74 -19.02 -0.16 -0.94
N TRP A 75 -17.93 -0.92 -0.81
CA TRP A 75 -17.11 -0.94 0.39
C TRP A 75 -16.54 0.47 0.59
N LYS A 76 -16.54 0.98 1.83
CA LYS A 76 -15.93 2.27 2.14
C LYS A 76 -14.48 2.23 1.66
N GLN A 77 -14.18 2.97 0.59
CA GLN A 77 -12.84 3.10 0.05
C GLN A 77 -11.94 3.70 1.13
N THR A 78 -11.20 2.87 1.87
CA THR A 78 -10.14 3.32 2.77
C THR A 78 -8.83 3.56 2.01
N VAL A 79 -8.76 3.16 0.74
CA VAL A 79 -7.60 3.42 -0.13
C VAL A 79 -7.96 4.56 -1.08
N VAL A 80 -7.34 5.72 -0.83
CA VAL A 80 -7.45 6.91 -1.66
C VAL A 80 -7.06 6.54 -3.10
N PRO A 81 -7.91 6.77 -4.11
CA PRO A 81 -7.56 6.46 -5.50
C PRO A 81 -6.37 7.33 -5.92
N PRO A 82 -5.32 6.77 -6.56
CA PRO A 82 -4.25 7.58 -7.10
C PRO A 82 -4.84 8.48 -8.19
N LYS A 83 -4.77 9.81 -8.00
CA LYS A 83 -5.01 10.75 -9.09
C LYS A 83 -3.82 10.67 -10.03
N PHE A 84 -3.95 9.90 -11.10
CA PHE A 84 -3.05 10.02 -12.24
C PHE A 84 -3.30 11.37 -12.91
N HIS A 85 -2.37 12.32 -12.74
CA HIS A 85 -2.28 13.57 -13.50
C HIS A 85 -1.23 13.44 -14.59
#